data_AF-A0A5C8FYN0-F1
#
_entry.id   AF-A0A5C8FYN0-F1
#
_cell.length_a   1.000
_cell.length_b   1.000
_cell.length_c   1.000
_cell.angle_alpha   90.00
_cell.angle_beta   90.00
_cell.angle_gamma   90.00
#
_symmetry.space_group_name_H-M   'P 1'
#
loop_
_entity.id
_entity.type
_entity.pdbx_description
1 polymer ?
#
loop_
_entity_poly.entity_id
_entity_poly.type
_entity_poly.pdbx_seq_one_letter_code
_entity_poly.pdbx_strand_id
1 'polypeptide(L)'
;MHNKYFYETLPKFLEEYKEKAAFIHIDCDLYSSTKTIFDNIYDRIVPNTVIQFDEYYNYPGWRNHEFKAFQEFCKKYSVEYEYIGISLYQVAVVIKSIKN
;
A
#
# COMPACT_ATOMS: atom_id res chain seq x y z
N MET A 1 -4.09 11.72 14.27
CA MET A 1 -4.46 12.37 12.99
C MET A 1 -3.35 13.33 12.60
N HIS A 2 -2.77 13.16 11.41
CA HIS A 2 -1.82 14.12 10.82
C HIS A 2 -2.59 15.00 9.82
N ASN A 3 -2.80 16.29 10.12
CA ASN A 3 -3.56 17.23 9.26
C ASN A 3 -2.74 17.77 8.07
N LYS A 4 -1.88 16.94 7.47
CA LYS A 4 -0.97 17.33 6.39
C LYS A 4 -0.85 16.20 5.38
N TYR A 5 -0.58 16.55 4.12
CA TYR A 5 -0.44 15.60 3.03
C TYR A 5 0.62 14.52 3.33
N PHE A 6 0.39 13.30 2.82
CA PHE A 6 1.28 12.15 3.05
C PHE A 6 2.74 12.44 2.71
N TYR A 7 3.02 13.19 1.64
CA TYR A 7 4.38 13.50 1.22
C TYR A 7 5.17 14.35 2.24
N GLU A 8 4.49 15.08 3.13
CA GLU A 8 5.15 15.91 4.15
C GLU A 8 5.37 15.17 5.48
N THR A 9 4.47 14.25 5.82
CA THR A 9 4.41 13.64 7.17
C THR A 9 4.94 12.22 7.19
N LEU A 10 4.70 11.45 6.15
CA LEU A 10 5.11 10.06 6.08
C LEU A 10 6.64 9.89 6.17
N PRO A 11 7.47 10.68 5.46
CA PRO A 11 8.93 10.54 5.59
C PRO A 11 9.42 10.76 7.02
N LYS A 12 8.88 11.78 7.72
CA LYS A 12 9.25 12.08 9.12
C LYS A 12 8.82 10.98 10.08
N PHE A 13 7.62 10.44 9.88
CA PHE A 13 7.16 9.30 10.67
C PHE A 13 8.08 8.08 10.46
N LEU A 14 8.47 7.79 9.23
CA LEU A 14 9.39 6.69 8.91
C LEU A 14 10.84 6.96 9.33
N GLU A 15 11.19 8.22 9.59
CA GLU A 15 12.45 8.59 10.22
C GLU A 15 12.48 8.19 11.70
N GLU A 16 11.37 8.38 12.41
CA GLU A 16 11.22 8.06 13.82
C GLU A 16 11.00 6.55 14.06
N TYR A 17 10.22 5.88 13.20
CA TYR A 17 9.85 4.47 13.33
C TYR A 17 10.45 3.63 12.19
N LYS A 18 11.35 2.71 12.55
CA LYS A 18 12.16 1.89 11.62
C LYS A 18 11.66 0.45 11.50
N GLU A 19 10.65 0.09 12.27
CA GLU A 19 10.11 -1.25 12.38
C GLU A 19 9.48 -1.72 11.07
N LYS A 20 9.46 -3.02 10.85
CA LYS A 20 8.71 -3.61 9.73
C LYS A 20 7.22 -3.55 10.01
N ALA A 21 6.43 -3.32 8.96
CA ALA A 21 4.98 -3.27 9.09
C ALA A 21 4.39 -4.69 9.09
N ALA A 22 3.71 -5.06 10.17
CA ALA A 22 2.88 -6.27 10.18
C ALA A 22 1.58 -6.07 9.39
N PHE A 23 1.01 -4.86 9.46
CA PHE A 23 -0.25 -4.50 8.84
C PHE A 23 -0.20 -3.07 8.30
N ILE A 24 -0.79 -2.85 7.13
CA ILE A 24 -0.93 -1.55 6.48
C ILE A 24 -2.38 -1.40 6.01
N HIS A 25 -3.00 -0.26 6.35
CA HIS A 25 -4.31 0.12 5.83
C HIS A 25 -4.13 1.26 4.81
N ILE A 26 -4.57 1.04 3.58
CA ILE A 26 -4.56 2.01 2.49
C ILE A 26 -6.00 2.48 2.27
N ASP A 27 -6.23 3.75 2.56
CA ASP A 27 -7.53 4.42 2.53
C ASP A 27 -7.26 5.86 2.07
N CYS A 28 -6.91 6.01 0.79
CA CYS A 28 -6.38 7.27 0.26
C CYS A 28 -7.04 7.74 -1.03
N ASP A 29 -7.87 6.89 -1.65
CA ASP A 29 -8.65 7.03 -2.89
C ASP A 29 -7.82 7.30 -4.17
N LEU A 30 -6.80 8.14 -4.05
CA LEU A 30 -6.02 8.69 -5.15
C LEU A 30 -4.76 7.87 -5.42
N TYR A 31 -4.51 7.62 -6.71
CA TYR A 31 -3.26 7.05 -7.20
C TYR A 31 -2.01 7.75 -6.65
N SER A 32 -1.97 9.09 -6.67
CA SER A 32 -0.80 9.85 -6.24
C SER A 32 -0.48 9.65 -4.76
N SER A 33 -1.52 9.58 -3.92
CA SER A 33 -1.40 9.32 -2.49
C SER A 33 -0.87 7.90 -2.25
N THR A 34 -1.50 6.89 -2.85
CA THR A 34 -1.09 5.48 -2.71
C THR A 34 0.33 5.25 -3.24
N LYS A 35 0.68 5.87 -4.38
CA LYS A 35 2.03 5.78 -4.95
C LYS A 35 3.08 6.40 -4.02
N THR A 36 2.77 7.57 -3.45
CA THR A 36 3.65 8.23 -2.46
C THR A 36 3.87 7.33 -1.25
N ILE A 37 2.83 6.67 -0.75
CA ILE A 37 2.94 5.72 0.36
C ILE A 37 3.92 4.60 -0.01
N PHE A 38 3.68 3.89 -1.12
CA PHE A 38 4.53 2.77 -1.53
C PHE A 38 5.98 3.16 -1.84
N ASP A 39 6.23 4.34 -2.40
CA ASP A 39 7.60 4.82 -2.62
C ASP A 39 8.37 5.09 -1.32
N ASN A 40 7.66 5.34 -0.21
CA ASN A 40 8.27 5.62 1.08
C ASN A 40 8.35 4.38 1.99
N ILE A 41 7.38 3.47 1.92
CA ILE A 41 7.30 2.31 2.85
C ILE A 41 7.85 1.00 2.29
N TYR A 42 8.44 1.00 1.09
CA TYR A 42 8.90 -0.23 0.43
C TYR A 42 9.82 -1.08 1.33
N ASP A 43 10.71 -0.43 2.07
CA ASP A 43 11.66 -1.07 2.97
C ASP A 43 11.03 -1.49 4.32
N ARG A 44 9.77 -1.10 4.59
CA ARG A 44 8.98 -1.53 5.76
C ARG A 44 8.19 -2.80 5.47
N ILE A 45 7.95 -3.14 4.21
CA ILE A 45 7.18 -4.32 3.78
C ILE A 45 8.08 -5.56 3.75
N VAL A 46 7.62 -6.65 4.34
CA VAL A 46 8.31 -7.95 4.43
C VAL A 46 7.33 -9.11 4.19
N PRO A 47 7.82 -10.35 3.98
CA PRO A 47 6.93 -11.51 3.97
C PRO A 47 6.03 -11.56 5.23
N ASN A 48 4.76 -11.88 5.02
CA ASN A 48 3.67 -11.86 6.00
C ASN A 48 3.14 -10.47 6.39
N THR A 49 3.64 -9.37 5.82
CA THR A 49 2.92 -8.08 5.90
C THR A 49 1.54 -8.23 5.26
N VAL A 50 0.50 -7.80 5.96
CA VAL A 50 -0.86 -7.70 5.42
C VAL A 50 -1.14 -6.27 4.97
N ILE A 51 -1.69 -6.11 3.77
CA ILE A 51 -2.10 -4.80 3.25
C ILE A 51 -3.59 -4.88 2.95
N GLN A 52 -4.37 -4.01 3.61
CA GLN A 52 -5.80 -3.83 3.38
C GLN A 52 -6.00 -2.53 2.59
N PHE A 53 -6.80 -2.60 1.53
CA PHE A 53 -7.21 -1.49 0.68
C PHE A 53 -8.70 -1.23 0.86
N ASP A 54 -9.10 0.04 1.00
CA ASP A 54 -10.52 0.40 1.13
C ASP A 54 -11.20 0.53 -0.24
N GLU A 55 -10.51 1.10 -1.24
CA GLU A 55 -11.06 1.36 -2.59
C GLU A 55 -10.25 0.68 -3.71
N TYR A 56 -10.14 -0.65 -3.65
CA TYR A 56 -9.27 -1.42 -4.55
C TYR A 56 -9.88 -1.72 -5.92
N TYR A 57 -11.17 -2.07 -5.98
CA TYR A 57 -11.80 -2.55 -7.22
C TYR A 57 -13.31 -2.32 -7.27
N ASN A 58 -13.96 -2.68 -8.39
CA ASN A 58 -15.42 -2.72 -8.56
C ASN A 58 -16.15 -1.35 -8.68
N TYR A 59 -15.47 -0.28 -9.09
CA TYR A 59 -16.10 1.01 -9.43
C TYR A 59 -15.49 1.67 -10.68
N PRO A 60 -16.22 2.49 -11.45
CA PRO A 60 -15.67 3.10 -12.67
C PRO A 60 -14.33 3.81 -12.42
N GLY A 61 -13.29 3.39 -13.13
CA GLY A 61 -11.96 3.99 -13.03
C GLY A 61 -11.00 3.35 -12.02
N TRP A 62 -11.43 2.39 -11.19
CA TRP A 62 -10.61 1.76 -10.12
C TRP A 62 -9.19 1.36 -10.54
N ARG A 63 -9.04 0.90 -11.79
CA ARG A 63 -7.75 0.50 -12.38
C ARG A 63 -6.72 1.61 -12.48
N ASN A 64 -7.11 2.87 -12.28
CA ASN A 64 -6.24 4.04 -12.34
C ASN A 64 -5.85 4.58 -10.95
N HIS A 65 -6.36 4.00 -9.87
CA HIS A 65 -6.21 4.47 -8.49
C HIS A 65 -5.27 3.56 -7.69
N GLU A 66 -5.70 3.11 -6.50
CA GLU A 66 -4.89 2.29 -5.59
C GLU A 66 -4.37 1.02 -6.25
N PHE A 67 -5.22 0.36 -7.04
CA PHE A 67 -4.83 -0.81 -7.81
C PHE A 67 -3.61 -0.54 -8.69
N LYS A 68 -3.61 0.58 -9.44
CA LYS A 68 -2.49 0.92 -10.33
C LYS A 68 -1.21 1.12 -9.55
N ALA A 69 -1.28 1.92 -8.49
CA ALA A 69 -0.12 2.21 -7.64
C ALA A 69 0.45 0.92 -7.03
N PHE A 70 -0.41 0.02 -6.56
CA PHE A 70 0.01 -1.27 -6.04
C PHE A 70 0.61 -2.19 -7.11
N GLN A 71 0.02 -2.29 -8.31
CA GLN A 71 0.59 -3.10 -9.39
C GLN A 71 1.96 -2.57 -9.86
N GLU A 72 2.14 -1.25 -9.91
CA GLU A 72 3.44 -0.64 -10.22
C GLU A 72 4.47 -0.91 -9.12
N PHE A 73 4.08 -0.83 -7.85
CA PHE A 73 4.91 -1.22 -6.71
C PHE A 73 5.31 -2.70 -6.79
N CYS A 74 4.35 -3.60 -7.02
CA CYS A 74 4.61 -5.03 -7.16
C CYS A 74 5.57 -5.33 -8.30
N LYS A 75 5.40 -4.66 -9.45
CA LYS A 75 6.31 -4.77 -10.58
C LYS A 75 7.72 -4.27 -10.25
N LYS A 76 7.83 -3.11 -9.58
CA LYS A 76 9.12 -2.47 -9.25
C LYS A 76 9.95 -3.33 -8.29
N TYR A 77 9.32 -3.92 -7.28
CA TYR A 77 9.99 -4.68 -6.23
C TYR A 77 9.79 -6.20 -6.33
N SER A 78 9.31 -6.70 -7.48
CA SER A 78 9.04 -8.14 -7.70
C SER A 78 8.25 -8.77 -6.55
N VAL A 79 7.16 -8.11 -6.14
CA VAL A 79 6.34 -8.54 -5.02
C VAL A 79 5.43 -9.67 -5.45
N GLU A 80 5.47 -10.76 -4.71
CA GLU A 80 4.45 -11.81 -4.79
C GLU A 80 3.51 -11.66 -3.59
N TYR A 81 2.21 -11.74 -3.85
CA TYR A 81 1.18 -11.57 -2.83
C TYR A 81 0.00 -12.51 -3.10
N GLU A 82 -0.81 -12.73 -2.06
CA GLU A 82 -2.00 -13.57 -2.10
C GLU A 82 -3.20 -12.79 -1.57
N TYR A 83 -4.35 -12.88 -2.23
CA TYR A 83 -5.60 -12.30 -1.75
C TYR A 83 -6.13 -13.15 -0.59
N ILE A 84 -6.35 -12.53 0.57
CA ILE A 84 -6.84 -13.21 1.79
C ILE A 84 -8.21 -12.69 2.25
N GLY A 85 -8.69 -11.60 1.66
CA GLY A 85 -9.99 -11.02 1.95
C GLY A 85 -10.48 -10.16 0.80
N ILE A 86 -11.77 -10.24 0.50
CA ILE A 86 -12.42 -9.51 -0.58
C ILE A 86 -13.82 -9.10 -0.10
N SER A 87 -14.20 -7.84 -0.30
CA SER A 87 -15.55 -7.31 -0.08
C SER A 87 -16.05 -6.58 -1.34
N LEU A 88 -17.09 -5.74 -1.26
CA LEU A 88 -17.63 -5.02 -2.42
C LEU A 88 -16.59 -4.15 -3.15
N TYR A 89 -15.72 -3.46 -2.41
CA TYR A 89 -14.68 -2.56 -2.94
C TYR A 89 -13.30 -2.83 -2.32
N GLN A 90 -13.26 -3.51 -1.17
CA GLN A 90 -12.09 -3.63 -0.33
C GLN A 90 -11.39 -4.97 -0.58
N VAL A 91 -10.07 -4.97 -0.43
CA VAL A 91 -9.23 -6.15 -0.57
C VAL A 91 -8.17 -6.18 0.52
N ALA A 92 -7.95 -7.35 1.10
CA ALA A 92 -6.75 -7.63 1.88
C ALA A 92 -5.85 -8.62 1.12
N VAL A 93 -4.55 -8.30 1.08
CA VAL A 93 -3.50 -9.18 0.57
C VAL A 93 -2.47 -9.48 1.64
N VAL A 94 -1.86 -10.66 1.58
CA VAL A 94 -0.65 -10.98 2.34
C VAL A 94 0.54 -11.04 1.39
N ILE A 95 1.64 -10.39 1.77
CA ILE A 95 2.89 -10.42 1.01
C ILE A 95 3.57 -11.77 1.21
N LYS A 96 3.86 -12.48 0.13
CA LYS A 96 4.58 -13.77 0.12
C LYS A 96 6.07 -13.56 -0.04
N SER A 97 6.47 -12.65 -0.92
CA SER A 97 7.87 -12.30 -1.15
C SER A 97 7.99 -10.86 -1.69
N ILE A 98 9.16 -10.26 -1.49
CA ILE A 98 9.51 -8.93 -2.02
C ILE A 98 11.03 -8.88 -2.22
N LYS A 99 11.46 -8.28 -3.34
CA LYS A 99 12.86 -8.04 -3.65
C LYS A 99 13.17 -6.56 -3.39
N ASN A 100 13.78 -6.31 -2.24
CA ASN A 100 14.24 -4.98 -1.81
C ASN A 100 15.67 -4.70 -2.27
#